data_AF-G3ETA8-F1
#
_entry.id   AF-G3ETA8-F1
#
_cell.length_a   1.000
_cell.length_b   1.000
_cell.length_c   1.000
_cell.angle_alpha   90.00
_cell.angle_beta   90.00
_cell.angle_gamma   90.00
#
_symmetry.space_group_name_H-M   'P 1'
#
loop_
_entity.id
_entity.type
_entity.pdbx_description
1 polymer ?
#
loop_
_entity_poly.entity_id
_entity_poly.type
_entity_poly.pdbx_seq_one_letter_code
_entity_poly.pdbx_strand_id
1 'polypeptide(L)' 'VIFCVGETLEQRERSEAHAVVESQLKIGLEGLNAIGLEKLIVAYEPVWAIGTGKT' A
#
# COMPACT_ATOMS: atom_id res chain seq x y z
N VAL A 1 1.66 -13.57 -6.43
CA VAL A 1 1.67 -12.98 -5.07
C VAL A 1 0.70 -11.83 -5.06
N ILE A 2 -0.11 -11.67 -4.01
CA ILE A 2 -0.92 -10.47 -3.81
C ILE A 2 -0.26 -9.69 -2.68
N PHE A 3 0.26 -8.50 -2.98
CA PHE A 3 0.94 -7.63 -2.03
C PHE A 3 0.01 -6.47 -1.67
N CYS A 4 -0.47 -6.46 -0.44
CA CYS A 4 -1.38 -5.44 0.06
C CYS A 4 -0.62 -4.20 0.53
N VAL A 5 -1.14 -3.03 0.18
CA VAL A 5 -0.62 -1.72 0.59
C VAL A 5 -1.79 -0.82 0.99
N GLY A 6 -1.55 0.15 1.84
CA GLY A 6 -2.59 1.05 2.33
C GLY A 6 -2.15 1.87 3.52
N GLU A 7 -2.73 3.05 3.65
CA GLU A 7 -2.51 3.98 4.76
C GLU A 7 -3.68 3.96 5.76
N THR A 8 -3.37 4.19 7.04
CA THR A 8 -4.37 4.37 8.08
C THR A 8 -5.07 5.73 7.97
N LEU A 9 -6.17 5.90 8.71
CA LEU A 9 -6.90 7.17 8.73
C LEU A 9 -6.01 8.33 9.19
N GLU A 10 -5.21 8.12 10.23
CA GLU A 10 -4.31 9.13 10.78
C GLU A 10 -3.25 9.55 9.75
N GLN A 11 -2.68 8.59 9.02
CA GLN A 11 -1.72 8.88 7.95
C GLN A 11 -2.38 9.67 6.81
N ARG A 12 -3.61 9.32 6.44
CA ARG A 12 -4.37 10.05 5.41
C ARG A 12 -4.71 11.47 5.85
N GLU A 13 -5.15 11.67 7.09
CA GLU A 13 -5.45 12.99 7.65
C GLU A 13 -4.21 13.89 7.76
N ARG A 14 -3.03 13.30 7.92
CA ARG A 14 -1.74 14.01 7.82
C ARG A 14 -1.24 14.22 6.39
N SER A 15 -2.03 13.84 5.38
CA SER A 15 -1.64 13.90 3.96
C SER A 15 -0.40 13.06 3.62
N GLU A 16 -0.16 11.97 4.37
CA GLU A 16 1.01 11.09 4.22
C GLU A 16 0.72 9.86 3.33
N ALA A 17 -0.50 9.72 2.80
CA ALA A 17 -0.95 8.54 2.06
C ALA A 17 0.04 8.09 0.98
N HIS A 18 0.51 9.02 0.15
CA HIS A 18 1.48 8.70 -0.91
C HIS A 18 2.82 8.22 -0.34
N ALA A 19 3.35 8.91 0.67
CA ALA A 19 4.63 8.56 1.27
C ALA A 19 4.60 7.18 1.94
N VAL A 20 3.48 6.83 2.59
CA VAL A 20 3.27 5.53 3.22
C VAL A 20 3.23 4.43 2.17
N VAL A 21 2.36 4.56 1.16
CA VAL A 21 2.22 3.55 0.10
C VAL A 21 3.51 3.39 -0.71
N GLU A 22 4.20 4.49 -1.02
CA GLU A 22 5.49 4.46 -1.70
C GLU A 22 6.55 3.71 -0.89
N SER A 23 6.62 3.96 0.43
CA SER A 23 7.55 3.25 1.32
C SER A 23 7.25 1.76 1.38
N GLN A 24 5.97 1.38 1.51
CA GLN A 24 5.53 -0.01 1.50
C GLN A 24 5.93 -0.73 0.20
N LEU A 25 5.76 -0.08 -0.95
CA LEU A 25 6.19 -0.62 -2.25
C LEU A 25 7.71 -0.73 -2.35
N LYS A 26 8.46 0.30 -1.94
CA LYS A 26 9.94 0.27 -2.01
C LYS A 26 10.53 -0.87 -1.19
N ILE A 27 10.07 -1.03 0.05
CA ILE A 27 10.56 -2.05 0.97
C ILE A 27 10.04 -3.43 0.56
N GLY A 28 8.74 -3.54 0.26
CA GLY A 28 8.11 -4.82 -0.07
C GLY A 28 8.54 -5.42 -1.40
N LEU A 29 9.02 -4.58 -2.33
CA LEU A 29 9.48 -5.00 -3.65
C LEU A 29 11.00 -5.09 -3.77
N GLU A 30 11.74 -4.87 -2.69
CA GLU A 30 13.19 -4.96 -2.70
C GLU A 30 13.65 -6.39 -3.04
N GLY A 31 14.59 -6.52 -4.00
CA GLY A 31 15.15 -7.82 -4.41
C GLY A 31 14.27 -8.65 -5.34
N LEU A 32 13.09 -8.16 -5.75
CA LEU A 32 12.27 -8.83 -6.77
C LEU A 32 12.89 -8.70 -8.16
N ASN A 33 13.03 -9.84 -8.85
CA ASN A 33 13.48 -9.88 -10.24
C ASN A 33 12.30 -9.64 -11.21
N ALA A 34 12.62 -9.46 -12.50
CA ALA A 34 11.61 -9.17 -13.53
C ALA A 34 10.50 -10.23 -13.64
N ILE A 35 10.83 -11.51 -13.51
CA ILE A 35 9.86 -12.63 -13.54
C ILE A 35 8.90 -12.56 -12.33
N GLY A 36 9.41 -12.14 -11.18
CA GLY A 36 8.61 -11.93 -9.98
C GLY A 36 7.66 -10.75 -10.10
N LEU A 37 8.09 -9.66 -10.77
CA LEU A 37 7.27 -8.48 -11.02
C LEU A 37 6.12 -8.76 -11.99
N GLU A 38 6.32 -9.55 -13.05
CA GLU A 38 5.26 -9.90 -14.01
C GLU A 38 4.08 -10.65 -13.38
N LYS A 39 4.33 -11.36 -12.27
CA LYS A 39 3.32 -12.15 -11.54
C LYS A 39 2.85 -11.47 -10.25
N LEU A 40 3.28 -10.24 -10.01
CA LEU A 40 2.91 -9.47 -8.83
C LEU A 40 1.55 -8.81 -9.06
N ILE A 41 0.65 -8.99 -8.10
CA ILE A 41 -0.59 -8.23 -7.99
C ILE A 41 -0.42 -7.31 -6.78
N VAL A 42 -0.61 -6.00 -6.96
CA VAL A 42 -0.66 -5.04 -5.87
C VAL A 42 -2.12 -4.75 -5.56
N ALA A 43 -2.51 -4.96 -4.30
CA ALA A 43 -3.85 -4.66 -3.81
C ALA A 43 -3.78 -3.43 -2.90
N TYR A 44 -4.35 -2.31 -3.34
CA TYR A 44 -4.51 -1.16 -2.46
C TYR A 44 -5.75 -1.35 -1.59
N GLU A 45 -5.55 -1.34 -0.28
CA GLU A 45 -6.59 -1.43 0.72
C GLU A 45 -6.76 -0.06 1.37
N PRO A 46 -7.93 0.59 1.25
CA PRO A 46 -8.19 1.87 1.91
C PRO A 46 -8.42 1.65 3.41
N VAL A 47 -7.36 1.31 4.15
CA VAL A 47 -7.43 1.02 5.60
C VAL A 47 -8.07 2.18 6.37
N TRP A 48 -7.78 3.41 5.94
CA TRP A 48 -8.43 4.62 6.46
C TRP A 48 -9.96 4.65 6.41
N ALA A 49 -10.60 3.85 5.53
CA ALA A 49 -12.05 3.77 5.38
C ALA A 49 -12.68 2.57 6.11
N ILE A 50 -11.87 1.63 6.62
CA ILE A 50 -12.38 0.41 7.25
C ILE A 50 -12.78 0.69 8.70
N GLY A 51 -14.08 0.62 9.00
CA GLY A 51 -14.59 0.79 10.36
C GLY A 51 -14.51 2.21 10.93
N THR A 52 -14.13 3.19 10.10
CA THR A 52 -13.98 4.61 10.49
C THR A 52 -15.20 5.48 10.16
N GLY A 53 -16.15 4.95 9.38
CA GLY A 53 -17.31 5.70 8.88
C GLY A 53 -16.98 6.70 7.77
N LYS A 54 -15.75 6.67 7.22
CA LYS A 54 -15.32 7.49 6.08
C LYS A 54 -15.36 6.67 4.78
N THR A 55 -15.57 7.33 3.64
CA THR A 55 -15.62 6.73 2.29
C THR A 55 -14.79 7.51 1.29
#